data_AF-A0A6I5CAD6-F1
#
_entry.id   AF-A0A6I5CAD6-F1
#
_cell.length_a   1.000
_cell.length_b   1.000
_cell.length_c   1.000
_cell.angle_alpha   90.00
_cell.angle_beta   90.00
_cell.angle_gamma   90.00
#
_symmetry.space_group_name_H-M   'P 1'
#
loop_
_entity.id
_entity.type
_entity.pdbx_description
1 polymer ?
#
loop_
_entity_poly.entity_id
_entity_poly.type
_entity_poly.pdbx_seq_one_letter_code
_entity_poly.pdbx_strand_id
1 'polypeptide(L)'
;MTKPNADTNTLRGRALAFRALHVPGRPLVLPNAWDAMSARLAEEAGAAAVATTSAGLAWALGEADGDRLDRDRALAALARVTAVTGLPVSADIEGGYAKDAAGVAATVRAVLAAGAVGVNIED
;
A
#
# COMPACT_ATOMS: atom_id res chain seq x y z
N MET A 1 21.40 -7.22 -14.59
CA MET A 1 20.35 -7.21 -13.55
C MET A 1 20.82 -8.06 -12.38
N THR A 2 21.28 -7.43 -11.30
CA THR A 2 21.60 -8.10 -10.04
C THR A 2 20.30 -8.59 -9.40
N LYS A 3 20.23 -9.88 -9.05
CA LYS A 3 19.09 -10.44 -8.31
C LYS A 3 18.90 -9.63 -7.02
N PRO A 4 17.68 -9.24 -6.65
CA PRO A 4 17.43 -8.55 -5.39
C PRO A 4 17.89 -9.42 -4.21
N ASN A 5 18.50 -8.80 -3.20
CA ASN A 5 18.93 -9.47 -1.97
C ASN A 5 17.73 -10.17 -1.31
N ALA A 6 17.92 -11.39 -0.80
CA ALA A 6 16.86 -12.16 -0.16
C ALA A 6 16.24 -11.42 1.03
N ASP A 7 17.01 -10.57 1.71
CA ASP A 7 16.54 -9.76 2.84
C ASP A 7 15.47 -8.75 2.43
N THR A 8 15.58 -8.15 1.24
CA THR A 8 14.62 -7.15 0.72
C THR A 8 13.30 -7.77 0.28
N ASN A 9 13.23 -9.09 0.12
CA ASN A 9 11.99 -9.77 -0.28
C ASN A 9 11.10 -10.19 0.91
N THR A 10 11.54 -9.90 2.14
CA THR A 10 10.73 -10.07 3.36
C THR A 10 9.91 -8.82 3.64
N LEU A 11 8.77 -8.95 4.34
CA LEU A 11 7.95 -7.81 4.76
C LEU A 11 8.77 -6.78 5.57
N ARG A 12 9.63 -7.28 6.48
CA ARG A 12 10.53 -6.44 7.27
C ARG A 12 11.57 -5.73 6.40
N GLY A 13 12.16 -6.41 5.41
CA GLY A 13 13.11 -5.81 4.49
C GLY A 13 12.49 -4.69 3.65
N ARG A 14 11.29 -4.93 3.11
CA ARG A 14 10.52 -3.89 2.39
C ARG A 14 10.16 -2.71 3.29
N ALA A 15 9.78 -2.95 4.54
CA ALA A 15 9.49 -1.88 5.51
C ALA A 15 10.74 -1.02 5.81
N LEU A 16 11.90 -1.66 6.01
CA LEU A 16 13.17 -0.95 6.22
C LEU A 16 13.59 -0.16 4.97
N ALA A 17 13.40 -0.72 3.78
CA ALA A 17 13.65 -0.04 2.51
C ALA A 17 12.74 1.19 2.36
N PHE A 18 11.43 1.04 2.62
CA PHE A 18 10.49 2.16 2.56
C PHE A 18 10.86 3.27 3.54
N ARG A 19 11.20 2.91 4.78
CA ARG A 19 11.66 3.88 5.79
C ARG A 19 12.90 4.64 5.32
N ALA A 20 13.86 3.96 4.68
CA ALA A 20 15.09 4.59 4.19
C ALA A 20 14.86 5.61 3.06
N LEU A 21 13.73 5.57 2.37
CA LEU A 21 13.36 6.54 1.33
C LEU A 21 12.96 7.92 1.90
N HIS A 22 12.65 8.00 3.20
CA HIS A 22 12.17 9.24 3.83
C HIS A 22 13.35 10.10 4.30
N VAL A 23 13.95 10.85 3.37
CA VAL A 23 15.13 11.68 3.63
C VAL A 23 14.77 13.17 3.57
N PRO A 24 14.96 13.95 4.67
CA PRO A 24 14.75 15.40 4.66
C PRO A 24 15.53 16.09 3.52
N GLY A 25 14.86 16.97 2.78
CA GLY A 25 15.45 17.66 1.62
C GLY A 25 15.49 16.85 0.33
N ARG A 26 15.08 15.56 0.34
CA ARG A 26 14.93 14.71 -0.84
C ARG A 26 13.59 13.97 -0.78
N PRO A 27 12.47 14.66 -1.08
CA PRO A 27 11.14 14.09 -0.93
C PRO A 27 10.96 12.87 -1.83
N LEU A 28 10.28 11.85 -1.31
CA LEU A 28 9.86 10.69 -2.06
C LEU A 28 8.67 11.05 -2.95
N VAL A 29 8.80 10.82 -4.26
CA VAL A 29 7.64 10.77 -5.16
C VAL A 29 7.01 9.40 -5.00
N LEU A 30 5.75 9.37 -4.53
CA LEU A 30 5.01 8.15 -4.22
C LEU A 30 3.75 8.07 -5.11
N PRO A 31 3.82 7.37 -6.26
CA PRO A 31 2.65 7.21 -7.13
C PRO A 31 1.57 6.34 -6.46
N ASN A 32 0.32 6.71 -6.71
CA ASN A 32 -0.83 5.92 -6.28
C ASN A 32 -1.15 4.83 -7.31
N ALA A 33 -1.41 3.61 -6.84
CA ALA A 33 -1.87 2.47 -7.60
C ALA A 33 -3.24 2.01 -7.10
N TRP A 34 -4.16 1.74 -8.03
CA TRP A 34 -5.54 1.32 -7.72
C TRP A 34 -5.87 -0.08 -8.29
N ASP A 35 -4.91 -0.70 -8.97
CA ASP A 35 -5.01 -2.08 -9.46
C ASP A 35 -3.61 -2.68 -9.72
N ALA A 36 -3.58 -3.93 -10.17
CA ALA A 36 -2.34 -4.61 -10.50
C ALA A 36 -1.58 -3.94 -11.66
N MET A 37 -2.28 -3.38 -12.65
CA MET A 37 -1.65 -2.80 -13.83
C MET A 37 -0.95 -1.48 -13.49
N SER A 38 -1.61 -0.58 -12.78
CA SER A 38 -1.05 0.69 -12.30
C SER A 38 0.18 0.48 -11.41
N ALA A 39 0.16 -0.53 -10.53
CA ALA A 39 1.32 -0.90 -9.72
C ALA A 39 2.52 -1.35 -10.58
N ARG A 40 2.29 -2.22 -11.57
CA ARG A 40 3.32 -2.67 -12.51
C ARG A 40 3.89 -1.53 -13.34
N LEU A 41 3.03 -0.66 -13.85
CA LEU A 41 3.46 0.51 -14.64
C LEU A 41 4.30 1.48 -13.80
N ALA A 42 3.93 1.70 -12.54
CA ALA A 42 4.74 2.53 -11.63
C ALA A 42 6.13 1.91 -11.39
N GLU A 43 6.22 0.61 -11.18
CA GLU A 43 7.49 -0.11 -11.04
C GLU A 43 8.34 -0.03 -12.31
N GLU A 44 7.75 -0.28 -13.48
CA GLU A 44 8.43 -0.18 -14.79
C GLU A 44 8.90 1.25 -15.09
N ALA A 45 8.14 2.26 -14.65
CA ALA A 45 8.52 3.66 -14.75
C ALA A 45 9.63 4.08 -13.75
N GLY A 46 10.07 3.17 -12.88
CA GLY A 46 11.19 3.40 -11.97
C GLY A 46 10.80 3.98 -10.61
N ALA A 47 9.54 3.84 -10.18
CA ALA A 47 9.13 4.22 -8.83
C ALA A 47 9.92 3.42 -7.78
N ALA A 48 10.29 4.07 -6.68
CA ALA A 48 10.98 3.42 -5.56
C ALA A 48 10.02 2.73 -4.57
N ALA A 49 8.76 3.15 -4.57
CA ALA A 49 7.66 2.62 -3.77
C ALA A 49 6.34 3.07 -4.41
N VAL A 50 5.22 2.47 -4.02
CA VAL A 50 3.87 2.90 -4.41
C VAL A 50 2.96 3.01 -3.18
N ALA A 51 1.88 3.77 -3.30
CA ALA A 51 0.79 3.78 -2.33
C ALA A 51 -0.50 3.28 -2.99
N THR A 52 -1.44 2.72 -2.22
CA THR A 52 -2.84 2.65 -2.67
C THR A 52 -3.56 3.95 -2.40
N THR A 53 -4.73 4.12 -3.00
CA THR A 53 -5.60 5.29 -2.83
C THR A 53 -7.03 4.82 -2.58
N SER A 54 -7.67 5.28 -1.51
CA SER A 54 -9.09 5.03 -1.21
C SER A 54 -9.97 5.37 -2.43
N ALA A 55 -9.89 6.61 -2.92
CA ALA A 55 -10.62 7.07 -4.10
C ALA A 55 -10.43 6.19 -5.33
N GLY A 56 -9.18 5.92 -5.71
CA GLY A 56 -8.89 5.13 -6.90
C GLY A 56 -9.40 3.69 -6.77
N LEU A 57 -9.23 3.07 -5.59
CA LEU A 57 -9.77 1.74 -5.31
C LEU A 57 -11.30 1.71 -5.34
N ALA A 58 -11.96 2.67 -4.71
CA ALA A 58 -13.41 2.78 -4.68
C ALA A 58 -13.98 2.87 -6.10
N TRP A 59 -13.48 3.82 -6.91
CA TRP A 59 -13.95 4.00 -8.28
C TRP A 59 -13.66 2.80 -9.18
N ALA A 60 -12.48 2.18 -9.05
CA ALA A 60 -12.15 0.95 -9.79
C ALA A 60 -13.07 -0.23 -9.42
N LEU A 61 -13.66 -0.20 -8.23
CA LEU A 61 -14.57 -1.23 -7.71
C LEU A 61 -16.05 -0.83 -7.82
N GLY A 62 -16.36 0.28 -8.50
CA GLY A 62 -17.72 0.72 -8.76
C GLY A 62 -18.41 1.41 -7.59
N GLU A 63 -17.65 1.94 -6.64
CA GLU A 63 -18.16 2.68 -5.49
C GLU A 63 -17.62 4.10 -5.44
N ALA A 64 -18.40 5.01 -4.83
CA ALA A 64 -17.92 6.34 -4.53
C ALA A 64 -16.95 6.30 -3.33
N ASP A 65 -16.04 7.27 -3.27
CA ASP A 65 -15.07 7.41 -2.19
C ASP A 65 -15.71 7.82 -0.85
N GLY A 66 -14.93 7.74 0.24
CA GLY A 66 -15.28 8.21 1.59
C GLY A 66 -16.00 7.16 2.43
N ASP A 67 -15.25 6.14 2.88
CA ASP A 67 -15.63 5.03 3.76
C ASP A 67 -16.80 4.18 3.26
N ARG A 68 -17.08 4.21 1.95
CA ARG A 68 -18.14 3.38 1.35
C ARG A 68 -17.63 2.00 0.99
N LEU A 69 -16.39 1.93 0.51
CA LEU A 69 -15.77 0.67 0.13
C LEU A 69 -15.54 -0.17 1.39
N ASP A 70 -16.15 -1.35 1.44
CA ASP A 70 -15.95 -2.26 2.56
C ASP A 70 -14.47 -2.66 2.74
N ARG A 71 -14.06 -2.77 4.00
CA ARG A 71 -12.68 -3.10 4.40
C ARG A 71 -12.12 -4.31 3.69
N ASP A 72 -12.89 -5.40 3.61
CA ASP A 72 -12.38 -6.66 3.08
C ASP A 72 -12.18 -6.55 1.55
N ARG A 73 -12.96 -5.70 0.87
CA ARG A 73 -12.77 -5.38 -0.55
C ARG A 73 -11.54 -4.51 -0.78
N ALA A 74 -11.32 -3.50 0.06
CA ALA A 74 -10.11 -2.67 0.02
C ALA A 74 -8.85 -3.54 0.24
N LEU A 75 -8.86 -4.41 1.25
CA LEU A 75 -7.77 -5.34 1.54
C LEU A 75 -7.54 -6.36 0.41
N ALA A 76 -8.61 -6.86 -0.21
CA ALA A 76 -8.48 -7.75 -1.37
C ALA A 76 -7.84 -7.05 -2.57
N ALA A 77 -8.14 -5.76 -2.78
CA ALA A 77 -7.49 -4.97 -3.83
C ALA A 77 -6.03 -4.68 -3.51
N LEU A 78 -5.72 -4.32 -2.27
CA LEU A 78 -4.35 -4.16 -1.77
C LEU A 78 -3.53 -5.43 -2.01
N ALA A 79 -4.07 -6.61 -1.68
CA ALA A 79 -3.38 -7.88 -1.88
C ALA A 79 -3.08 -8.17 -3.37
N ARG A 80 -3.95 -7.73 -4.29
CA ARG A 80 -3.69 -7.84 -5.74
C ARG A 80 -2.56 -6.91 -6.18
N VAL A 81 -2.48 -5.71 -5.62
CA VAL A 81 -1.42 -4.72 -5.89
C VAL A 81 -0.06 -5.25 -5.40
N THR A 82 0.03 -5.67 -4.14
CA THR A 82 1.29 -6.13 -3.53
C THR A 82 1.81 -7.43 -4.16
N ALA A 83 0.93 -8.31 -4.63
CA ALA A 83 1.31 -9.57 -5.27
C ALA A 83 2.04 -9.37 -6.60
N VAL A 84 1.87 -8.21 -7.25
CA VAL A 84 2.44 -7.94 -8.57
C VAL A 84 3.61 -6.95 -8.52
N THR A 85 4.13 -6.58 -7.35
CA THR A 85 5.29 -5.69 -7.32
C THR A 85 6.34 -6.13 -6.29
N GLY A 86 7.61 -5.92 -6.64
CA GLY A 86 8.71 -6.06 -5.69
C GLY A 86 8.88 -4.84 -4.77
N LEU A 87 8.19 -3.73 -5.09
CA LEU A 87 8.33 -2.47 -4.38
C LEU A 87 7.67 -2.50 -2.99
N PRO A 88 8.12 -1.66 -2.06
CA PRO A 88 7.35 -1.36 -0.86
C PRO A 88 6.02 -0.69 -1.24
N VAL A 89 4.94 -1.13 -0.59
CA VAL A 89 3.59 -0.59 -0.77
C VAL A 89 3.11 0.02 0.54
N SER A 90 2.65 1.27 0.50
CA SER A 90 1.87 1.89 1.58
C SER A 90 0.37 1.76 1.28
N ALA A 91 -0.46 1.49 2.28
CA ALA A 91 -1.90 1.38 2.08
C ALA A 91 -2.63 2.61 2.64
N ASP A 92 -3.44 3.27 1.82
CA ASP A 92 -4.48 4.15 2.32
C ASP A 92 -5.59 3.31 2.98
N ILE A 93 -5.85 3.54 4.27
CA ILE A 93 -6.88 2.84 5.04
C ILE A 93 -7.94 3.78 5.61
N GLU A 94 -8.04 5.03 5.13
CA GLU A 94 -9.04 6.01 5.57
C GLU A 94 -9.02 6.17 7.10
N GLY A 95 -10.18 6.19 7.77
CA GLY A 95 -10.30 6.16 9.25
C GLY A 95 -9.92 4.81 9.90
N GLY A 96 -9.29 3.90 9.16
CA GLY A 96 -8.84 2.58 9.62
C GLY A 96 -9.89 1.48 9.54
N TYR A 97 -11.02 1.72 8.87
CA TYR A 97 -12.14 0.79 8.72
C TYR A 97 -12.66 0.20 10.05
N ALA A 98 -12.59 0.99 11.11
CA ALA A 98 -12.97 0.56 12.45
C ALA A 98 -13.40 1.76 13.31
N LYS A 99 -14.21 1.49 14.34
CA LYS A 99 -14.70 2.52 15.27
C LYS A 99 -13.83 2.70 16.50
N ASP A 100 -12.86 1.81 16.72
CA ASP A 100 -12.00 1.80 17.88
C ASP A 100 -10.58 1.34 17.54
N ALA A 101 -9.65 1.59 18.46
CA ALA A 101 -8.24 1.27 18.28
C ALA A 101 -7.97 -0.24 18.12
N ALA A 102 -8.82 -1.11 18.71
CA ALA A 102 -8.67 -2.56 18.59
C ALA A 102 -8.98 -3.04 17.16
N GLY A 103 -10.02 -2.49 16.56
CA GLY A 103 -10.39 -2.70 15.17
C GLY A 103 -9.36 -2.14 14.21
N VAL A 104 -8.85 -0.92 14.44
CA VAL A 104 -7.75 -0.34 13.64
C VAL A 104 -6.52 -1.24 13.69
N ALA A 105 -6.16 -1.74 14.87
CA ALA A 105 -5.05 -2.69 15.01
C ALA A 105 -5.29 -4.00 14.24
N ALA A 106 -6.55 -4.45 14.11
CA ALA A 106 -6.90 -5.60 13.27
C ALA A 106 -6.75 -5.27 11.77
N THR A 107 -7.17 -4.09 11.33
CA THR A 107 -6.96 -3.59 9.96
C THR A 107 -5.47 -3.55 9.62
N VAL A 108 -4.62 -2.97 10.49
CA VAL A 108 -3.16 -2.93 10.28
C VAL A 108 -2.55 -4.33 10.16
N ARG A 109 -2.99 -5.30 10.98
CA ARG A 109 -2.55 -6.70 10.84
C ARG A 109 -2.94 -7.30 9.49
N ALA A 110 -4.14 -6.99 9.00
CA ALA A 110 -4.61 -7.45 7.70
C ALA A 110 -3.85 -6.79 6.53
N VAL A 111 -3.50 -5.50 6.64
CA VAL A 111 -2.64 -4.77 5.68
C VAL A 111 -1.27 -5.44 5.57
N LEU A 112 -0.65 -5.77 6.71
CA LEU A 112 0.63 -6.48 6.74
C LEU A 112 0.51 -7.88 6.11
N ALA A 113 -0.58 -8.60 6.40
CA ALA A 113 -0.86 -9.90 5.79
C ALA A 113 -1.08 -9.79 4.27
N ALA A 114 -1.65 -8.69 3.80
CA ALA A 114 -1.78 -8.36 2.39
C ALA A 114 -0.45 -7.92 1.74
N GLY A 115 0.66 -7.80 2.49
CA GLY A 115 2.00 -7.55 1.94
C GLY A 115 2.43 -6.09 1.88
N ALA A 116 1.62 -5.16 2.36
CA ALA A 116 1.97 -3.75 2.49
C ALA A 116 2.79 -3.49 3.76
N VAL A 117 3.53 -2.39 3.78
CA VAL A 117 4.53 -2.07 4.83
C VAL A 117 4.38 -0.68 5.44
N GLY A 118 3.43 0.11 4.96
CA GLY A 118 3.07 1.42 5.48
C GLY A 118 1.56 1.62 5.41
N VAL A 119 1.06 2.61 6.16
CA VAL A 119 -0.34 3.03 6.08
C VAL A 119 -0.47 4.55 6.16
N ASN A 120 -1.52 5.08 5.53
CA ASN A 120 -2.11 6.38 5.85
C ASN A 120 -3.38 6.11 6.67
N ILE A 121 -3.54 6.80 7.81
CA ILE A 121 -4.74 6.75 8.65
C ILE A 121 -5.19 8.18 8.96
N GLU A 122 -6.49 8.43 8.87
CA GLU A 122 -7.12 9.75 8.99
C GLU A 122 -7.88 9.90 10.32
N ASP A 123 -8.08 11.14 10.76
CA ASP A 123 -8.70 11.52 12.04
C ASP A 123 -10.22 11.78 11.95
#